data_AF-A0A3B8YT14-F1
#
_entry.id   AF-A0A3B8YT14-F1
#
_cell.length_a   1.000
_cell.length_b   1.000
_cell.length_c   1.000
_cell.angle_alpha   90.00
_cell.angle_beta   90.00
_cell.angle_gamma   90.00
#
_symmetry.space_group_name_H-M   'P 1'
#
loop_
_entity.id
_entity.type
_entity.pdbx_description
1 polymer ?
#
loop_
_entity_poly.entity_id
_entity_poly.type
_entity_poly.pdbx_seq_one_letter_code
_entity_poly.pdbx_strand_id
1 'polypeptide(L)' 'MKLSQLTERCKIVAIHGEENVEVESITSDSRQVQKGSLFIAVEGINTDGHDYIAKAIEQDVLVVVYDKPMFEEYFSRVT' A
#
# COMPACT_ATOMS: atom_id res chain seq x y z
N MET A 1 13.86 2.67 3.00
CA MET A 1 13.53 2.58 4.44
C MET A 1 12.85 1.26 4.69
N LYS A 2 13.14 0.54 5.79
CA LYS A 2 12.49 -0.76 6.04
C LYS A 2 11.03 -0.58 6.45
N LEU A 3 10.14 -1.42 5.92
CA LEU A 3 8.71 -1.40 6.27
C LEU A 3 8.48 -1.58 7.77
N SER A 4 9.25 -2.46 8.43
CA SER A 4 9.21 -2.66 9.88
C SER A 4 9.48 -1.39 10.69
N GLN A 5 10.31 -0.47 10.19
CA GLN A 5 10.56 0.83 10.84
C GLN A 5 9.41 1.81 10.64
N LEU A 6 8.77 1.78 9.47
CA LEU A 6 7.62 2.65 9.17
C LEU A 6 6.39 2.27 9.98
N THR A 7 6.26 0.99 10.32
CA THR A 7 5.06 0.43 10.96
C THR A 7 5.23 0.18 12.47
N GLU A 8 6.42 0.39 13.03
CA GLU A 8 6.77 0.14 14.44
C GLU A 8 5.81 0.79 15.44
N ARG A 9 5.27 1.97 15.11
CA ARG A 9 4.36 2.74 15.99
C ARG A 9 2.91 2.74 15.52
N CYS A 10 2.59 1.90 14.54
CA CYS A 10 1.25 1.77 14.00
C CYS A 10 0.57 0.55 14.61
N LYS A 11 -0.73 0.67 14.91
CA LYS A 11 -1.54 -0.49 15.25
C LYS A 11 -1.90 -1.22 13.97
N ILE A 12 -1.23 -2.34 13.70
CA ILE A 12 -1.44 -3.14 12.50
C ILE A 12 -2.46 -4.25 12.83
N VAL A 13 -3.49 -4.39 12.00
CA VAL A 13 -4.51 -5.44 12.17
C VAL A 13 -4.04 -6.75 11.55
N ALA A 14 -3.44 -6.67 10.36
CA ALA A 14 -2.87 -7.80 9.64
C ALA A 14 -1.79 -7.31 8.66
N ILE A 15 -0.84 -8.17 8.36
CA ILE A 15 0.13 -8.01 7.27
C ILE A 15 0.03 -9.26 6.41
N HIS A 16 -0.03 -9.07 5.10
CA HIS A 16 -0.04 -10.15 4.13
C HIS A 16 1.21 -10.03 3.29
N GLY A 17 2.11 -11.02 3.40
CA GLY A 17 3.38 -11.13 2.69
C GLY A 17 4.60 -10.73 3.53
N GLU A 18 5.59 -10.02 2.97
CA GLU A 18 6.93 -9.87 3.58
C GLU A 18 7.13 -8.53 4.29
N GLU A 19 7.46 -8.59 5.59
CA GLU A 19 7.71 -7.40 6.42
C GLU A 19 9.11 -6.78 6.24
N ASN A 20 10.05 -7.54 5.66
CA ASN A 20 11.46 -7.16 5.52
C ASN A 20 11.78 -6.49 4.18
N VAL A 21 10.82 -5.73 3.64
CA VAL A 21 11.00 -5.00 2.38
C VAL A 21 11.56 -3.59 2.58
N GLU A 22 12.27 -3.10 1.57
CA GLU A 22 12.81 -1.74 1.53
C GLU A 22 11.92 -0.84 0.68
N VAL A 23 11.24 0.10 1.33
CA VAL A 23 10.39 1.11 0.71
C VAL A 23 11.24 2.29 0.24
N GLU A 24 11.12 2.63 -1.04
CA GLU A 24 11.86 3.73 -1.66
C GLU A 24 11.12 5.07 -1.57
N SER A 25 9.79 5.03 -1.65
CA SER A 25 8.93 6.22 -1.61
C SER A 25 7.59 5.91 -0.97
N ILE A 26 6.93 6.92 -0.40
CA ILE A 26 5.60 6.80 0.20
C ILE A 26 4.69 7.82 -0.50
N THR A 27 3.53 7.38 -0.98
CA THR A 27 2.56 8.25 -1.65
C THR A 27 1.13 7.83 -1.37
N SER A 28 0.22 8.79 -1.31
CA SER A 28 -1.23 8.56 -1.34
C SER A 28 -1.86 8.94 -2.68
N ASP A 29 -1.05 9.43 -3.63
CA ASP A 29 -1.46 9.75 -5.00
C ASP A 29 -1.10 8.57 -5.90
N SER A 30 -2.11 7.83 -6.37
CA SER A 30 -1.93 6.64 -7.21
C SER A 30 -1.27 6.94 -8.56
N ARG A 31 -1.20 8.22 -8.97
CA ARG A 31 -0.50 8.67 -10.20
C ARG A 31 1.01 8.84 -10.00
N GLN A 32 1.48 8.85 -8.75
CA GLN A 32 2.89 8.96 -8.38
C GLN A 32 3.47 7.64 -7.90
N VAL A 33 2.68 6.56 -7.97
CA VAL A 33 3.16 5.22 -7.63
C VAL A 33 4.18 4.79 -8.66
N GLN A 34 5.26 4.22 -8.16
CA GLN A 34 6.31 3.61 -8.96
C GLN A 34 6.75 2.31 -8.29
N LYS A 35 7.61 1.57 -8.97
CA LYS A 35 8.28 0.41 -8.39
C LYS A 35 8.97 0.81 -7.07
N GLY A 36 8.75 0.03 -6.02
CA GLY A 36 9.33 0.29 -4.69
C GLY A 36 8.53 1.28 -3.84
N SER A 37 7.43 1.84 -4.34
CA SER A 37 6.55 2.71 -3.57
C SER A 37 5.71 1.95 -2.56
N LEU A 38 5.43 2.61 -1.44
CA LEU A 38 4.34 2.30 -0.54
C LEU A 38 3.16 3.23 -0.85
N PHE A 39 2.04 2.65 -1.26
CA PHE A 39 0.80 3.37 -1.51
C PHE A 39 -0.10 3.34 -0.27
N ILE A 40 -0.57 4.50 0.17
CA ILE A 40 -1.54 4.60 1.27
C ILE A 40 -2.92 4.92 0.69
N ALA A 41 -3.79 3.93 0.66
CA ALA A 41 -5.18 4.08 0.29
C ALA A 41 -5.94 4.70 1.47
N VAL A 42 -6.26 5.99 1.34
CA VAL A 42 -7.06 6.74 2.32
C VAL A 42 -8.25 7.37 1.63
N GLU A 43 -9.36 7.49 2.36
CA GLU A 43 -10.52 8.23 1.88
C GLU A 43 -10.22 9.74 1.90
N GLY A 44 -10.22 10.37 0.73
CA GLY A 44 -10.02 11.80 0.56
C GLY A 44 -11.34 12.55 0.43
N ILE A 45 -11.25 13.89 0.37
CA ILE A 45 -12.43 14.77 0.24
C ILE A 45 -13.16 14.58 -1.09
N ASN A 46 -12.39 14.36 -2.18
CA ASN A 46 -12.94 14.29 -3.55
C ASN A 46 -13.06 12.86 -4.06
N THR A 47 -12.20 11.96 -3.59
CA THR A 47 -12.05 10.59 -4.12
C THR A 47 -11.59 9.65 -3.01
N ASP A 48 -12.01 8.40 -3.08
CA ASP A 48 -11.52 7.35 -2.20
C ASP A 48 -10.24 6.71 -2.78
N GLY A 49 -9.16 6.72 -2.00
CA GLY A 49 -7.88 6.10 -2.38
C GLY A 49 -7.98 4.59 -2.61
N HIS A 50 -8.95 3.92 -1.98
CA HIS A 50 -9.17 2.48 -2.10
C HIS A 50 -9.55 2.08 -3.53
N ASP A 51 -10.27 2.93 -4.25
CA ASP A 51 -10.65 2.71 -5.65
C ASP A 51 -9.43 2.64 -6.58
N TYR A 52 -8.28 3.15 -6.14
CA TYR A 52 -7.05 3.20 -6.93
C TYR A 52 -6.02 2.13 -6.57
N ILE A 53 -6.35 1.18 -5.69
CA ILE A 53 -5.42 0.12 -5.30
C ILE A 53 -5.05 -0.75 -6.52
N ALA A 54 -6.03 -1.14 -7.34
CA ALA A 54 -5.77 -1.91 -8.55
C ALA A 54 -4.76 -1.20 -9.48
N LYS A 55 -4.93 0.11 -9.64
CA LYS A 55 -4.04 0.95 -10.43
C LYS A 55 -2.63 1.10 -9.82
N ALA A 56 -2.51 1.09 -8.50
CA ALA A 56 -1.21 1.08 -7.84
C ALA A 56 -0.49 -0.26 -8.08
N ILE A 57 -1.23 -1.38 -8.03
CA ILE A 57 -0.72 -2.72 -8.35
C ILE A 57 -0.23 -2.80 -9.80
N GLU A 58 -0.98 -2.24 -10.75
CA GLU A 58 -0.56 -2.16 -12.16
C GLU A 58 0.72 -1.34 -12.37
N GLN A 59 1.11 -0.49 -11.41
CA GLN A 59 2.33 0.32 -11.44
C GLN A 59 3.48 -0.27 -10.60
N ASP A 60 3.42 -1.58 -10.29
CA ASP A 60 4.44 -2.31 -9.52
C ASP A 60 4.66 -1.73 -8.11
N VAL A 61 3.58 -1.26 -7.46
CA VAL A 61 3.65 -0.86 -6.04
C VAL A 61 4.21 -2.00 -5.19
N LEU A 62 5.09 -1.66 -4.25
CA LEU A 62 5.71 -2.64 -3.37
C LEU A 62 4.81 -2.98 -2.19
N VAL A 63 4.19 -1.97 -1.58
CA VAL A 63 3.35 -2.13 -0.37
C VAL A 63 2.07 -1.31 -0.54
N VAL A 64 0.93 -1.87 -0.15
CA VAL A 64 -0.34 -1.14 -0.05
C VAL A 64 -0.81 -1.11 1.40
N VAL A 65 -1.07 0.07 1.92
CA VAL A 65 -1.69 0.29 3.23
C VAL A 65 -3.13 0.74 3.02
N TYR A 66 -4.07 0.10 3.70
CA TYR A 66 -5.51 0.33 3.56
C TYR A 66 -6.22 0.06 4.89
N ASP A 67 -7.42 0.62 5.06
CA ASP A 67 -8.22 0.44 6.29
C ASP A 67 -9.63 -0.13 6.04
N LYS A 68 -10.02 -0.34 4.77
CA LYS A 68 -11.30 -0.96 4.39
C LYS A 68 -11.16 -2.44 4.00
N PRO A 69 -12.24 -3.24 4.07
CA PRO A 69 -12.22 -4.62 3.58
C PRO A 69 -11.83 -4.65 2.10
N MET A 70 -10.82 -5.46 1.76
CA MET A 70 -10.39 -5.70 0.39
C MET A 70 -10.84 -7.07 -0.10
N PHE A 71 -10.93 -7.23 -1.42
CA PHE A 71 -11.12 -8.51 -2.07
C PHE A 71 -9.84 -9.35 -2.03
N GLU A 72 -9.95 -10.65 -1.76
CA GLU A 72 -8.82 -11.58 -1.61
C GLU A 72 -7.89 -11.64 -2.83
N GLU A 73 -8.41 -11.33 -4.02
CA GLU A 73 -7.67 -11.38 -5.29
C GLU A 73 -6.41 -10.51 -5.30
N TYR A 74 -6.43 -9.38 -4.58
CA TYR A 74 -5.30 -8.46 -4.53
C TYR A 74 -4.09 -8.99 -3.75
N PHE A 75 -4.29 -9.88 -2.77
CA PHE A 75 -3.22 -10.39 -1.91
C PHE A 75 -2.21 -11.30 -2.64
N SER A 76 -2.58 -11.82 -3.81
CA SER A 76 -1.68 -12.64 -4.62
C SER A 76 -0.69 -11.83 -5.48
N ARG A 77 -0.92 -10.52 -5.59
CA ARG A 77 -0.21 -9.62 -6.53
C ARG A 77 0.72 -8.63 -5.85
N VAL A 78 0.62 -8.50 -4.54
CA VAL A 78 1.49 -7.64 -3.72
C VAL A 78 2.09 -8.47 -2.60
N THR A 79 3.30 -8.10 -2.19
CA THR A 79 4.00 -8.67 -1.04
C THR A 79 3.54 -7.99 0.25
#